data_AF-A0A514XEE6-F1
#
_entry.id   AF-A0A514XEE6-F1
#
_cell.length_a   1.000
_cell.length_b   1.000
_cell.length_c   1.000
_cell.angle_alpha   90.00
_cell.angle_beta   90.00
_cell.angle_gamma   90.00
#
_symmetry.space_group_name_H-M   'P 1'
#
loop_
_entity.id
_entity.type
_entity.pdbx_description
1 polymer ?
#
loop_
_entity_poly.entity_id
_entity_poly.type
_entity_poly.pdbx_seq_one_letter_code
_entity_poly.pdbx_strand_id
1 'polypeptide(L)'
;MKSLALAALILTGTVAHAADLKVACTVTENNDKQLETVIKPALNGYGKIGDIDGFSFRIRNNDGSRVSLEIFDIPGEGRYYADATLLKAGDSVVNTIWRRDVLLEVSCQIPE
;
A
#
# COMPACT_ATOMS: atom_id res chain seq x y z
N MET A 1 55.05 -15.45 -29.00
CA MET A 1 54.45 -15.00 -27.72
C MET A 1 53.02 -14.60 -28.02
N LYS A 2 52.06 -15.22 -27.32
CA LYS A 2 50.62 -15.11 -27.57
C LYS A 2 50.07 -13.88 -26.84
N SER A 3 49.31 -13.04 -27.53
CA SER A 3 48.52 -11.99 -26.90
C SER A 3 47.05 -12.22 -27.25
N LEU A 4 46.35 -13.00 -26.41
CA LEU A 4 44.88 -13.03 -26.41
C LEU A 4 44.40 -11.81 -25.63
N ALA A 5 43.80 -10.85 -26.33
CA ALA A 5 43.07 -9.76 -25.70
C ALA A 5 41.74 -10.30 -25.17
N LEU A 6 41.58 -10.32 -23.85
CA LEU A 6 40.37 -10.78 -23.17
C LEU A 6 39.35 -9.63 -23.13
N ALA A 7 38.28 -9.74 -23.92
CA ALA A 7 37.17 -8.80 -23.88
C ALA A 7 36.37 -8.99 -22.58
N ALA A 8 36.52 -8.07 -21.63
CA ALA A 8 35.68 -8.01 -20.44
C ALA A 8 34.32 -7.40 -20.82
N LEU A 9 33.36 -8.26 -21.15
CA LEU A 9 31.96 -7.87 -21.32
C LEU A 9 31.38 -7.58 -19.93
N ILE A 10 31.39 -6.30 -19.53
CA ILE A 10 30.74 -5.85 -18.30
C ILE A 10 29.24 -5.98 -18.52
N LEU A 11 28.63 -7.05 -17.99
CA LEU A 11 27.19 -7.14 -17.84
C LEU A 11 26.77 -6.02 -16.86
N THR A 12 26.43 -4.85 -17.39
CA THR A 12 25.68 -3.85 -16.64
C THR A 12 24.27 -4.40 -16.46
N GLY A 13 24.09 -5.21 -15.42
CA GLY A 13 22.77 -5.62 -14.97
C GLY A 13 21.97 -4.36 -14.66
N THR A 14 20.95 -4.09 -15.45
CA THR A 14 19.93 -3.10 -15.12
C THR A 14 19.21 -3.61 -13.88
N VAL A 15 19.57 -3.09 -12.72
CA VAL A 15 18.69 -3.11 -11.56
C VAL A 15 17.45 -2.31 -11.95
N ALA A 16 16.40 -3.01 -12.37
CA ALA A 16 15.08 -2.43 -12.45
C ALA A 16 14.69 -2.07 -11.02
N HIS A 17 14.89 -0.81 -10.65
CA HIS A 17 14.33 -0.26 -9.42
C HIS A 17 12.82 -0.42 -9.53
N ALA A 18 12.24 -1.35 -8.77
CA ALA A 18 10.80 -1.40 -8.59
C ALA A 18 10.37 0.02 -8.20
N ALA A 19 9.48 0.64 -9.00
CA ALA A 19 8.99 1.97 -8.68
C ALA A 19 8.41 1.92 -7.26
N ASP A 20 8.97 2.72 -6.36
CA ASP A 20 8.51 2.75 -4.96
C ASP A 20 7.06 3.26 -4.95
N LEU A 21 6.10 2.34 -4.79
CA LEU A 21 4.68 2.67 -4.69
C LEU A 21 4.48 3.59 -3.48
N LYS A 22 4.05 4.81 -3.74
CA LYS A 22 3.71 5.83 -2.74
C LYS A 22 2.22 6.06 -2.77
N VAL A 23 1.55 5.89 -1.63
CA VAL A 23 0.11 6.10 -1.50
C VAL A 23 -0.19 7.13 -0.42
N ALA A 24 -1.14 8.00 -0.67
CA ALA A 24 -1.76 8.87 0.33
C ALA A 24 -3.00 8.15 0.86
N CYS A 25 -3.08 7.97 2.18
CA CYS A 25 -4.17 7.27 2.84
C CYS A 25 -4.89 8.20 3.82
N THR A 26 -6.21 8.12 3.84
CA THR A 26 -7.10 8.84 4.74
C THR A 26 -8.01 7.85 5.44
N VAL A 27 -8.21 8.04 6.74
CA VAL A 27 -9.21 7.31 7.53
C VAL A 27 -10.27 8.28 8.02
N THR A 28 -11.54 7.95 7.77
CA THR A 28 -12.69 8.69 8.27
C THR A 28 -13.55 7.79 9.14
N GLU A 29 -14.10 8.36 10.20
CA GLU A 29 -15.07 7.73 11.09
C GLU A 29 -16.28 8.63 11.20
N ASN A 30 -17.47 8.11 10.89
CA ASN A 30 -18.73 8.84 10.86
C ASN A 30 -18.68 10.13 10.02
N ASN A 31 -17.91 10.09 8.92
CA ASN A 31 -17.60 11.20 8.01
C ASN A 31 -16.59 12.23 8.53
N ASP A 32 -16.10 12.08 9.76
CA ASP A 32 -15.05 12.92 10.32
C ASP A 32 -13.68 12.33 10.00
N LYS A 33 -12.76 13.16 9.47
CA LYS A 33 -11.39 12.73 9.18
C LYS A 33 -10.61 12.53 10.47
N GLN A 34 -10.19 11.29 10.71
CA GLN A 34 -9.44 10.89 11.90
C GLN A 34 -7.92 10.89 11.64
N LEU A 35 -7.52 10.49 10.43
CA LEU A 35 -6.11 10.33 10.07
C LEU A 35 -5.87 10.62 8.58
N GLU A 36 -4.72 11.20 8.28
CA GLU A 36 -4.19 11.37 6.93
C GLU A 36 -2.68 11.12 6.96
N THR A 37 -2.19 10.24 6.09
CA THR A 37 -0.78 9.84 6.07
C THR A 37 -0.34 9.43 4.66
N VAL A 38 0.96 9.42 4.44
CA VAL A 38 1.57 8.99 3.18
C VAL A 38 2.51 7.84 3.46
N ILE A 39 2.33 6.74 2.74
CA ILE A 39 3.00 5.47 3.01
C ILE A 39 3.72 5.00 1.75
N LYS A 40 4.87 4.37 1.96
CA LYS A 40 5.63 3.69 0.92
C LYS A 40 5.79 2.21 1.28
N PRO A 41 4.74 1.38 1.09
CA PRO A 41 4.85 -0.05 1.37
C PRO A 41 5.89 -0.69 0.45
N ALA A 42 6.91 -1.32 1.06
CA ALA A 42 7.91 -2.09 0.33
C ALA A 42 7.24 -3.18 -0.51
N LEU A 43 7.86 -3.56 -1.63
CA LEU A 43 7.39 -4.68 -2.45
C LEU A 43 7.23 -5.95 -1.61
N ASN A 44 6.10 -6.64 -1.75
CA ASN A 44 5.67 -7.78 -0.91
C ASN A 44 5.49 -7.46 0.59
N GLY A 45 5.56 -6.19 0.98
CA GLY A 45 5.56 -5.73 2.37
C GLY A 45 4.30 -4.98 2.77
N TYR A 46 4.21 -4.72 4.08
CA TYR A 46 3.14 -3.96 4.70
C TYR A 46 3.58 -2.53 5.02
N GLY A 47 2.67 -1.58 4.85
CA GLY A 47 2.74 -0.23 5.39
C GLY A 47 1.63 -0.02 6.40
N LYS A 48 1.98 0.37 7.63
CA LYS A 48 1.00 0.71 8.66
C LYS A 48 0.40 2.07 8.35
N ILE A 49 -0.93 2.15 8.31
CA ILE A 49 -1.65 3.42 8.13
C ILE A 49 -1.83 4.07 9.51
N GLY A 50 -2.43 3.37 10.46
CA GLY A 50 -2.64 3.86 11.83
C GLY A 50 -3.54 2.95 12.63
N ASP A 51 -3.96 3.43 13.80
CA ASP A 51 -4.95 2.80 14.68
C ASP A 51 -5.92 3.87 15.20
N ILE A 52 -7.23 3.60 15.21
CA ILE A 52 -8.30 4.50 15.68
C ILE A 52 -9.35 3.63 16.39
N ASP A 53 -9.73 3.96 17.63
CA ASP A 53 -10.85 3.37 18.37
C ASP A 53 -10.95 1.82 18.33
N GLY A 54 -9.80 1.17 18.42
CA GLY A 54 -9.69 -0.30 18.39
C GLY A 54 -9.71 -0.91 16.99
N PHE A 55 -9.64 -0.09 15.94
CA PHE A 55 -9.44 -0.51 14.55
C PHE A 55 -8.00 -0.24 14.14
N SER A 56 -7.37 -1.21 13.50
CA SER A 56 -6.03 -1.08 12.94
C SER A 56 -6.08 -1.16 11.41
N PHE A 57 -5.27 -0.32 10.76
CA PHE A 57 -5.28 -0.14 9.31
C PHE A 57 -3.90 -0.37 8.72
N ARG A 58 -3.82 -1.17 7.66
CA ARG A 58 -2.58 -1.37 6.90
C ARG A 58 -2.84 -1.57 5.42
N ILE A 59 -1.86 -1.22 4.60
CA ILE A 59 -1.85 -1.54 3.18
C ILE A 59 -0.68 -2.48 2.88
N ARG A 60 -0.91 -3.48 2.04
CA ARG A 60 0.13 -4.37 1.52
C ARG A 60 0.38 -4.03 0.06
N ASN A 61 1.65 -3.94 -0.32
CA ASN A 61 2.06 -3.94 -1.72
C ASN A 61 2.37 -5.38 -2.13
N ASN A 62 1.52 -5.98 -2.96
CA ASN A 62 1.65 -7.39 -3.32
C ASN A 62 2.72 -7.60 -4.41
N ASP A 63 2.72 -6.78 -5.46
CA ASP A 63 3.57 -7.01 -6.63
C ASP A 63 4.03 -5.72 -7.35
N GLY A 64 3.94 -4.57 -6.68
CA GLY A 64 4.34 -3.26 -7.20
C GLY A 64 3.18 -2.44 -7.75
N SER A 65 2.06 -3.10 -8.09
CA SER A 65 0.84 -2.42 -8.56
C SER A 65 -0.42 -2.91 -7.86
N ARG A 66 -0.51 -4.20 -7.53
CA ARG A 66 -1.62 -4.73 -6.75
C ARG A 66 -1.40 -4.46 -5.26
N VAL A 67 -2.43 -3.93 -4.63
CA VAL A 67 -2.46 -3.65 -3.20
C VAL A 67 -3.62 -4.35 -2.51
N SER A 68 -3.43 -4.63 -1.22
CA SER A 68 -4.48 -5.11 -0.32
C SER A 68 -4.60 -4.14 0.85
N LEU A 69 -5.77 -3.55 1.04
CA LEU A 69 -6.08 -2.66 2.15
C LEU A 69 -6.86 -3.43 3.22
N GLU A 70 -6.32 -3.48 4.43
CA GLU A 70 -6.86 -4.26 5.53
C GLU A 70 -7.31 -3.39 6.70
N ILE A 71 -8.47 -3.73 7.26
CA ILE A 71 -8.95 -3.23 8.55
C ILE A 71 -9.06 -4.43 9.49
N PHE A 72 -8.38 -4.38 10.63
CA PHE A 72 -8.22 -5.50 11.57
C PHE A 72 -8.29 -5.04 13.04
N ASP A 73 -8.14 -6.00 13.96
CA ASP A 73 -8.29 -5.84 15.42
C ASP A 73 -9.67 -5.35 15.88
N ILE A 74 -10.67 -5.56 15.02
CA ILE A 74 -12.00 -5.03 15.16
C ILE A 74 -12.72 -5.62 16.39
N PRO A 75 -13.32 -4.79 17.27
CA PRO A 75 -14.10 -5.27 18.39
C PRO A 75 -15.21 -6.23 17.95
N GLY A 76 -15.28 -7.44 18.51
CA GLY A 76 -16.28 -8.45 18.13
C GLY A 76 -15.91 -9.36 16.96
N GLU A 77 -14.62 -9.40 16.60
CA GLU A 77 -13.96 -10.32 15.65
C GLU A 77 -14.26 -10.08 14.16
N GLY A 78 -13.19 -10.02 13.36
CA GLY A 78 -13.23 -9.91 11.91
C GLY A 78 -11.97 -9.28 11.33
N ARG A 79 -11.70 -9.55 10.06
CA ARG A 79 -10.77 -8.76 9.23
C ARG A 79 -11.44 -8.48 7.90
N TYR A 80 -11.36 -7.24 7.45
CA TYR A 80 -11.95 -6.79 6.19
C TYR A 80 -10.82 -6.41 5.24
N TYR A 81 -11.01 -6.74 3.97
CA TYR A 81 -10.00 -6.58 2.93
C TYR A 81 -10.63 -5.92 1.71
N ALA A 82 -9.87 -5.06 1.06
CA ALA A 82 -10.16 -4.56 -0.28
C ALA A 82 -8.89 -4.66 -1.13
N ASP A 83 -9.01 -5.23 -2.32
CA ASP A 83 -7.90 -5.38 -3.26
C ASP A 83 -8.11 -4.45 -4.45
N ALA A 84 -7.03 -3.84 -4.92
CA ALA A 84 -7.05 -3.04 -6.15
C ALA A 84 -5.71 -3.10 -6.87
N THR A 85 -5.71 -2.69 -8.13
CA THR A 85 -4.49 -2.45 -8.92
C THR A 85 -4.34 -0.94 -9.09
N LEU A 86 -3.25 -0.37 -8.60
CA LEU A 86 -2.93 1.05 -8.68
C LEU A 86 -1.77 1.25 -9.67
N LEU A 87 -2.05 1.86 -10.82
CA LEU A 87 -1.10 2.02 -11.94
C LEU A 87 -0.76 3.49 -12.21
N LYS A 88 -1.65 4.41 -11.88
CA LYS A 88 -1.50 5.83 -12.18
C LYS A 88 -2.03 6.71 -11.05
N ALA A 89 -1.63 7.97 -11.06
CA ALA A 89 -2.18 9.00 -10.19
C ALA A 89 -3.72 9.00 -10.21
N GLY A 90 -4.32 9.12 -9.03
CA GLY A 90 -5.76 9.06 -8.81
C GLY A 90 -6.35 7.66 -8.68
N ASP A 91 -5.62 6.59 -9.04
CA ASP A 91 -6.09 5.24 -8.77
C ASP A 91 -6.16 5.03 -7.25
N SER A 92 -7.25 4.42 -6.78
CA SER A 92 -7.53 4.27 -5.36
C SER A 92 -8.04 2.87 -4.97
N VAL A 93 -7.85 2.55 -3.69
CA VAL A 93 -8.46 1.42 -3.00
C VAL A 93 -9.18 1.95 -1.77
N VAL A 94 -10.42 1.53 -1.59
CA VAL A 94 -11.27 1.95 -0.47
C VAL A 94 -11.83 0.72 0.22
N ASN A 95 -11.80 0.72 1.55
CA ASN A 95 -12.40 -0.30 2.39
C ASN A 95 -13.27 0.39 3.43
N THR A 96 -14.53 -0.05 3.53
CA THR A 96 -15.54 0.57 4.37
C THR A 96 -16.17 -0.48 5.27
N ILE A 97 -16.23 -0.21 6.56
CA ILE A 97 -16.98 -0.97 7.56
C ILE A 97 -18.15 -0.11 8.00
N TRP A 98 -19.35 -0.68 7.91
CA TRP A 98 -20.55 -0.06 8.45
C TRP A 98 -21.17 -0.97 9.51
N ARG A 99 -21.24 -0.44 10.72
CA ARG A 99 -21.87 -1.03 11.90
C ARG A 99 -22.90 -0.05 12.46
N ARG A 100 -23.67 -0.49 13.46
CA ARG A 100 -24.79 0.26 14.03
C ARG A 100 -24.43 1.72 14.37
N ASP A 101 -23.28 1.91 15.02
CA ASP A 101 -22.87 3.20 15.57
C ASP A 101 -21.57 3.74 14.94
N VAL A 102 -21.00 3.02 13.97
CA VAL A 102 -19.70 3.33 13.36
C VAL A 102 -19.77 3.13 11.84
N LEU A 103 -19.52 4.19 11.09
CA LEU A 103 -19.16 4.16 9.67
C LEU A 103 -17.67 4.48 9.55
N LEU A 104 -16.85 3.49 9.25
CA LEU A 104 -15.41 3.63 9.16
C LEU A 104 -14.99 3.41 7.71
N GLU A 105 -14.26 4.35 7.13
CA GLU A 105 -13.74 4.24 5.78
C GLU A 105 -12.23 4.53 5.79
N VAL A 106 -11.49 3.67 5.11
CA VAL A 106 -10.09 3.93 4.78
C VAL A 106 -9.95 3.96 3.26
N SER A 107 -9.36 5.04 2.76
CA SER A 107 -9.11 5.26 1.34
C SER A 107 -7.62 5.50 1.15
N CYS A 108 -7.01 4.79 0.22
CA CYS A 108 -5.62 4.99 -0.19
C CYS A 108 -5.55 5.22 -1.69
N GLN A 109 -4.81 6.23 -2.14
CA GLN A 109 -4.68 6.59 -3.55
C GLN A 109 -3.24 6.91 -3.94
N ILE A 110 -2.89 6.70 -5.21
CA ILE A 110 -1.65 7.27 -5.75
C ILE A 110 -1.86 8.79 -5.88
N PRO A 111 -1.07 9.64 -5.19
CA PRO A 111 -1.23 11.09 -5.28
C PRO A 111 -0.95 11.62 -6.69
N GLU A 112 -1.60 12.73 -7.05
CA GLU A 112 -1.34 13.49 -8.29
C GLU A 112 0.07 14.10 -8.34
#